data_AF-A0A961PCS2-F1
#
_entry.id   AF-A0A961PCS2-F1
#
_cell.length_a   1.000
_cell.length_b   1.000
_cell.length_c   1.000
_cell.angle_alpha   90.00
_cell.angle_beta   90.00
_cell.angle_gamma   90.00
#
_symmetry.space_group_name_H-M   'P 1'
#
loop_
_entity.id
_entity.type
_entity.pdbx_description
1 polymer ?
#
loop_
_entity_poly.entity_id
_entity_poly.type
_entity_poly.pdbx_seq_one_letter_code
_entity_poly.pdbx_strand_id
1 'polypeptide(L)'
;TGLQRHAPLLRLLVRGVGQRVETAALPILRAAFDPAAKPGDLYGPDGFMGLRGGPVKVTPAARAEDPETAKRLWNRSEAQTGVSY
;
A
#
# COMPACT_ATOMS: atom_id res chain seq x y z
N THR A 1 8.30 2.91 -16.74
CA THR A 1 9.74 2.62 -16.65
C THR A 1 9.99 1.16 -16.98
N GLY A 2 10.65 0.84 -18.10
CA GLY A 2 10.81 -0.52 -18.64
C GLY A 2 11.84 -1.40 -17.95
N LEU A 3 12.09 -1.23 -16.64
CA LEU A 3 13.17 -1.90 -15.91
C LEU A 3 13.11 -3.44 -16.02
N GLN A 4 11.91 -4.02 -16.01
CA GLN A 4 11.72 -5.46 -16.10
C GLN A 4 12.00 -6.04 -17.49
N ARG A 5 12.04 -5.21 -18.54
CA ARG A 5 12.30 -5.65 -19.92
C ARG A 5 13.77 -6.00 -20.17
N HIS A 6 14.68 -5.40 -19.42
CA HIS A 6 16.13 -5.56 -19.61
C HIS A 6 16.84 -6.29 -18.46
N ALA A 7 16.08 -6.80 -17.48
CA ALA A 7 16.61 -7.53 -16.32
C ALA A 7 15.86 -8.87 -16.14
N PRO A 8 16.15 -9.89 -16.97
CA PRO A 8 15.41 -11.16 -16.99
C PRO A 8 15.47 -11.90 -15.64
N LEU A 9 16.60 -11.81 -14.94
CA LEU A 9 16.77 -12.37 -13.60
C LEU A 9 15.83 -11.69 -12.58
N LEU A 10 15.75 -10.37 -12.62
CA LEU A 10 14.83 -9.60 -11.75
C LEU A 10 13.37 -9.92 -12.08
N ARG A 11 13.03 -10.08 -13.37
CA ARG A 11 11.69 -10.48 -13.81
C ARG A 11 11.28 -11.85 -13.27
N LEU A 12 12.20 -12.82 -13.25
CA LEU A 12 11.95 -14.14 -12.67
C LEU A 12 11.75 -14.04 -11.15
N LEU A 13 12.57 -13.26 -10.46
CA LEU A 13 12.48 -13.06 -9.02
C LEU A 13 11.16 -12.40 -8.61
N VAL A 14 10.76 -11.32 -9.29
CA VAL A 14 9.47 -10.64 -9.05
C VAL A 14 8.29 -11.58 -9.33
N ARG A 15 8.39 -12.44 -10.36
CA ARG A 15 7.34 -13.43 -10.66
C ARG A 15 7.25 -14.54 -9.62
N GLY A 16 8.36 -14.92 -9.00
CA GLY A 16 8.39 -15.95 -7.95
C GLY A 16 7.84 -15.47 -6.60
N VAL A 17 7.95 -14.17 -6.30
CA VAL A 17 7.52 -13.58 -5.02
C VAL A 17 6.19 -12.83 -5.13
N GLY A 18 5.81 -12.39 -6.34
CA GLY A 18 4.55 -11.69 -6.58
C GLY A 18 3.32 -12.59 -6.44
N GLN A 19 2.16 -11.95 -6.34
CA GLN A 19 0.85 -12.61 -6.30
C GLN A 19 0.01 -12.28 -7.53
N ARG A 20 -1.01 -13.10 -7.80
CA ARG A 20 -1.97 -12.86 -8.88
C ARG A 20 -2.74 -11.57 -8.64
N VAL A 21 -3.15 -10.89 -9.71
CA VAL A 21 -3.87 -9.61 -9.65
C VAL A 21 -5.15 -9.73 -8.82
N GLU A 22 -5.89 -10.84 -8.97
CA GLU A 22 -7.14 -11.06 -8.23
C GLU A 22 -6.90 -11.11 -6.71
N THR A 23 -5.81 -11.74 -6.28
CA THR A 23 -5.40 -11.80 -4.86
C THR A 23 -4.86 -10.46 -4.38
N ALA A 24 -4.08 -9.76 -5.21
CA ALA A 24 -3.54 -8.44 -4.88
C ALA A 24 -4.62 -7.37 -4.64
N ALA A 25 -5.80 -7.54 -5.23
CA ALA A 25 -6.94 -6.65 -5.03
C ALA A 25 -7.64 -6.84 -3.67
N LEU A 26 -7.47 -8.00 -3.02
CA LEU A 26 -8.22 -8.34 -1.81
C LEU A 26 -8.02 -7.37 -0.64
N PRO A 27 -6.81 -6.86 -0.33
CA PRO A 27 -6.65 -5.87 0.74
C PRO A 27 -7.40 -4.56 0.48
N ILE A 28 -7.47 -4.13 -0.78
CA ILE A 28 -8.22 -2.92 -1.19
C ILE A 28 -9.72 -3.16 -1.03
N LEU A 29 -10.23 -4.31 -1.50
CA LEU A 29 -11.64 -4.68 -1.33
C LEU A 29 -12.01 -4.78 0.16
N ARG A 30 -11.12 -5.36 0.98
CA ARG A 30 -11.34 -5.41 2.43
C ARG A 30 -11.38 -4.02 3.05
N ALA A 31 -10.42 -3.15 2.74
CA ALA A 31 -10.41 -1.78 3.25
C ALA A 31 -11.68 -0.99 2.88
N ALA A 32 -12.22 -1.23 1.68
CA ALA A 32 -13.41 -0.53 1.19
C ALA A 32 -14.74 -1.09 1.75
N PHE A 33 -14.83 -2.39 2.02
CA PHE A 33 -16.11 -3.07 2.27
C PHE A 33 -16.21 -3.84 3.59
N ASP A 34 -15.12 -4.03 4.35
CA ASP A 34 -15.18 -4.72 5.65
C ASP A 34 -16.03 -3.89 6.64
N PRO A 35 -17.19 -4.38 7.12
CA PRO A 35 -18.05 -3.63 8.03
C PRO A 35 -17.38 -3.31 9.38
N ALA A 36 -16.29 -4.02 9.71
CA ALA A 36 -15.51 -3.77 10.92
C ALA A 36 -14.36 -2.77 10.69
N ALA A 37 -14.15 -2.28 9.47
CA ALA A 37 -13.09 -1.31 9.16
C ALA A 37 -13.33 0.03 9.85
N LYS A 38 -12.25 0.62 10.37
CA LYS A 38 -12.27 1.91 11.04
C LYS A 38 -11.44 2.95 10.28
N PRO A 39 -11.75 4.25 10.41
CA PRO A 39 -10.89 5.30 9.90
C PRO A 39 -9.44 5.14 10.40
N GLY A 40 -8.48 5.20 9.48
CA GLY A 40 -7.06 5.02 9.78
C GLY A 40 -6.55 3.58 9.75
N ASP A 41 -7.43 2.58 9.58
CA ASP A 41 -6.98 1.20 9.42
C ASP A 41 -6.21 0.99 8.11
N LEU A 42 -5.14 0.20 8.18
CA LEU A 42 -4.34 -0.22 7.04
C LEU A 42 -4.50 -1.71 6.82
N TYR A 43 -4.73 -2.12 5.58
CA TYR A 43 -4.87 -3.52 5.19
C TYR A 43 -3.81 -3.92 4.18
N GLY A 44 -3.23 -5.09 4.36
CA GLY A 44 -2.17 -5.63 3.52
C GLY A 44 -2.13 -7.15 3.58
N PRO A 45 -1.29 -7.79 2.76
CA PRO A 45 -1.11 -9.24 2.81
C PRO A 45 -0.35 -9.67 4.08
N ASP A 46 -0.71 -10.83 4.62
CA ASP A 46 -0.12 -11.42 5.85
C ASP A 46 1.17 -12.23 5.64
N GLY A 47 1.56 -12.50 4.39
CA GLY A 47 2.68 -13.37 4.09
C GLY A 47 4.02 -12.63 3.98
N PHE A 48 4.98 -13.31 3.34
CA PHE A 48 6.40 -12.94 3.33
C PHE A 48 6.64 -11.44 3.06
N MET A 49 7.14 -10.73 4.07
CA MET A 49 7.46 -9.29 4.02
C MET A 49 6.31 -8.40 3.55
N GLY A 50 5.05 -8.83 3.71
CA GLY A 50 3.89 -8.09 3.19
C GLY A 50 3.82 -8.04 1.67
N LEU A 51 4.42 -9.01 0.96
CA LEU A 51 4.44 -9.05 -0.51
C LEU A 51 3.28 -9.85 -1.12
N ARG A 52 2.81 -10.89 -0.42
CA ARG A 52 1.77 -11.82 -0.88
C ARG A 52 1.09 -12.49 0.30
N GLY A 53 -0.17 -12.89 0.16
CA GLY A 53 -0.93 -13.52 1.26
C GLY A 53 -2.38 -13.08 1.28
N GLY A 54 -3.09 -13.43 2.36
CA GLY A 54 -4.48 -13.05 2.58
C GLY A 54 -4.60 -11.61 3.10
N PRO A 55 -5.73 -10.92 2.85
CA PRO A 55 -5.94 -9.55 3.32
C PRO A 55 -6.14 -9.51 4.83
N VAL A 56 -5.21 -8.91 5.57
CA VAL A 56 -5.30 -8.70 7.02
C VAL A 56 -5.13 -7.23 7.36
N LYS A 57 -5.58 -6.84 8.55
CA LYS A 57 -5.21 -5.56 9.13
C LYS A 57 -3.72 -5.60 9.48
N VAL A 58 -2.97 -4.58 9.08
CA VAL A 58 -1.53 -4.46 9.31
C VAL A 58 -1.22 -3.16 10.05
N THR A 59 -0.14 -3.16 10.80
CA THR A 59 0.35 -1.96 11.49
C THR A 59 1.15 -1.10 10.50
N PRO A 60 0.85 0.20 10.36
CA PRO A 60 1.68 1.12 9.60
C PRO A 60 3.12 1.17 10.15
N ALA A 61 4.06 1.63 9.31
CA ALA A 61 5.38 1.97 9.82
C ALA A 61 5.27 3.15 10.81
N ALA A 62 6.02 3.15 11.90
CA ALA A 62 5.94 4.20 12.93
C ALA A 62 6.04 5.64 12.37
N ARG A 63 6.90 5.86 11.36
CA ARG A 63 7.04 7.16 10.69
C ARG A 63 5.79 7.62 9.94
N ALA A 64 4.90 6.69 9.56
CA ALA A 64 3.65 7.00 8.88
C ALA A 64 2.57 7.48 9.87
N GLU A 65 2.79 7.29 11.17
CA GLU A 65 1.88 7.69 12.24
C GLU A 65 2.28 9.05 12.88
N ASP A 66 3.34 9.70 12.38
CA ASP A 66 3.77 11.02 12.87
C ASP A 66 2.78 12.12 12.42
N PRO A 67 2.02 12.73 13.36
CA PRO A 67 1.00 13.72 13.03
C PRO A 67 1.60 15.03 12.50
N GLU A 68 2.82 15.39 12.91
CA GLU A 68 3.45 16.62 12.43
C GLU A 68 3.84 16.48 10.96
N THR A 69 4.44 15.34 10.60
CA THR A 69 4.76 15.02 9.21
C THR A 69 3.50 14.92 8.35
N ALA A 70 2.42 14.30 8.84
CA ALA A 70 1.14 14.23 8.12
C ALA A 70 0.58 15.63 7.83
N LYS A 71 0.53 16.52 8.83
CA LYS A 71 0.06 17.91 8.68
C LYS A 71 0.91 18.69 7.70
N ARG A 72 2.24 18.58 7.81
CA ARG A 72 3.18 19.28 6.91
C ARG A 72 3.04 18.81 5.46
N LEU A 73 2.83 17.51 5.26
CA LEU A 73 2.58 16.94 3.94
C LEU A 73 1.26 17.45 3.35
N TRP A 74 0.18 17.44 4.13
CA TRP A 74 -1.13 17.93 3.69
C TRP A 74 -1.06 19.39 3.23
N ASN A 75 -0.52 20.28 4.06
CA ASN A 75 -0.39 21.71 3.73
C ASN A 75 0.41 21.93 2.43
N ARG A 76 1.45 21.13 2.18
CA ARG A 76 2.22 21.21 0.94
C ARG A 76 1.42 20.71 -0.26
N SER A 77 0.66 19.63 -0.11
CA SER A 77 -0.22 19.13 -1.16
C SER A 77 -1.27 20.15 -1.56
N GLU A 78 -1.91 20.82 -0.60
CA GLU A 78 -2.87 21.90 -0.85
C GLU A 78 -2.20 23.07 -1.59
N ALA A 79 -1.05 23.54 -1.10
CA ALA A 79 -0.31 24.62 -1.75
C ALA A 79 0.14 24.29 -3.19
N GLN A 80 0.48 23.02 -3.47
CA GLN A 80 0.90 22.58 -4.81
C GLN A 80 -0.26 22.38 -5.77
N THR A 81 -1.42 21.95 -5.27
CA THR A 81 -2.60 21.67 -6.10
C THR A 81 -3.55 22.86 -6.21
N GLY A 82 -3.43 23.86 -5.33
CA GLY A 82 -4.36 24.97 -5.22
C GLY A 82 -5.74 24.58 -4.69
N VAL A 83 -5.89 23.36 -4.16
CA VAL A 83 -7.13 22.84 -3.56
C VAL A 83 -7.00 22.92 -2.05
N SER A 84 -8.06 23.34 -1.35
CA SER A 84 -8.13 23.40 0.11
C SER A 84 -9.36 22.67 0.63
N TYR A 85 -9.25 22.06 1.80
CA TYR A 85 -10.33 21.31 2.48
C TYR A 85 -10.68 21.88 3.85
#